data_AF-A0A8T4EAH2-F1
#
_entry.id   AF-A0A8T4EAH2-F1
#
_cell.length_a   1.000
_cell.length_b   1.000
_cell.length_c   1.000
_cell.angle_alpha   90.00
_cell.angle_beta   90.00
_cell.angle_gamma   90.00
#
_symmetry.space_group_name_H-M   'P 1'
#
loop_
_entity.id
_entity.type
_entity.pdbx_description
1 polymer ?
#
loop_
_entity_poly.entity_id
_entity_poly.type
_entity_poly.pdbx_seq_one_letter_code
_entity_poly.pdbx_strand_id
1 'polypeptide(L)' 'MMFERYAKCPVCEKRTVLKVPPDVIKKASRFPYTVKVKHEDHYFYINLDSQAWITDILHPDMVE' A
#
# COMPACT_ATOMS: atom_id res chain seq x y z
N MET A 1 -17.92 0.61 1.06
CA MET A 1 -17.07 1.76 1.47
C MET A 1 -15.64 1.44 1.12
N MET A 2 -14.93 2.38 0.51
CA MET A 2 -13.52 2.23 0.09
C MET A 2 -12.65 2.97 1.11
N PHE A 3 -11.51 2.42 1.52
CA PHE A 3 -10.63 3.10 2.46
C PHE A 3 -9.65 3.99 1.69
N GLU A 4 -9.65 5.28 1.99
CA GLU A 4 -8.69 6.23 1.43
C GLU A 4 -7.51 6.36 2.39
N ARG A 5 -6.32 6.01 1.90
CA ARG A 5 -5.06 6.11 2.66
C ARG A 5 -4.08 7.00 1.92
N TYR A 6 -3.27 7.73 2.66
CA TYR A 6 -2.22 8.55 2.08
C TYR A 6 -0.89 7.82 2.20
N ALA A 7 -0.15 7.74 1.10
CA ALA A 7 1.20 7.23 1.09
C ALA A 7 2.14 8.26 0.45
N LYS A 8 3.35 8.37 0.99
CA LYS A 8 4.45 9.09 0.35
C LYS A 8 5.17 8.09 -0.56
N CYS A 9 5.29 8.41 -1.84
CA CYS A 9 6.03 7.57 -2.76
C CYS A 9 7.50 7.53 -2.33
N PRO A 10 8.09 6.35 -2.13
CA PRO A 10 9.48 6.26 -1.68
C PRO A 10 10.48 6.58 -2.80
N VAL A 11 10.02 6.62 -4.06
CA VAL A 11 10.86 6.92 -5.25
C VAL A 11 10.96 8.42 -5.53
N CYS A 12 9.81 9.11 -5.61
CA CYS A 12 9.77 10.54 -5.98
C CYS A 12 9.28 11.47 -4.86
N GLU A 13 9.02 10.92 -3.67
CA GLU A 13 8.62 11.67 -2.47
C GLU A 13 7.29 12.42 -2.54
N LYS A 14 6.59 12.38 -3.67
CA LYS A 14 5.24 12.93 -3.84
C LYS A 14 4.21 12.10 -3.07
N ARG A 15 3.16 12.76 -2.56
CA ARG A 15 2.02 12.12 -1.89
C ARG A 15 1.06 11.54 -2.92
N THR A 16 0.52 10.36 -2.62
CA THR A 16 -0.50 9.70 -3.43
C THR A 16 -1.66 9.22 -2.55
N VAL A 17 -2.87 9.22 -3.11
CA VAL A 17 -4.08 8.71 -2.46
C VAL A 17 -4.31 7.28 -2.91
N LEU A 18 -4.20 6.36 -1.96
CA LEU A 18 -4.46 4.94 -2.15
C LEU A 18 -5.91 4.65 -1.83
N LYS A 19 -6.63 4.14 -2.83
CA LYS A 19 -7.98 3.64 -2.65
C LYS A 19 -7.89 2.14 -2.39
N VAL A 20 -7.90 1.74 -1.12
CA VAL A 20 -7.81 0.33 -0.71
C VAL A 20 -9.22 -0.28 -0.75
N PRO A 21 -9.50 -1.26 -1.64
CA PRO A 21 -10.77 -1.96 -1.65
C PRO A 21 -10.92 -2.81 -0.38
N PRO A 22 -12.11 -2.85 0.25
CA PRO A 22 -12.32 -3.65 1.46
C PRO A 22 -12.10 -5.16 1.22
N ASP A 23 -12.31 -5.63 0.00
CA ASP A 23 -12.09 -7.03 -0.38
C ASP A 23 -10.62 -7.45 -0.33
N VAL A 24 -9.67 -6.51 -0.46
CA VAL A 24 -8.24 -6.81 -0.34
C VAL A 24 -7.91 -7.29 1.08
N ILE A 25 -8.47 -6.61 2.08
CA ILE A 25 -8.28 -6.96 3.49
C ILE A 25 -9.02 -8.26 3.83
N LYS A 26 -10.25 -8.44 3.32
CA LYS A 26 -11.02 -9.67 3.56
C LYS A 26 -10.38 -10.92 2.97
N LYS A 27 -9.63 -10.78 1.88
CA LYS A 27 -8.92 -11.89 1.21
C LYS A 27 -7.54 -12.15 1.82
N ALA A 28 -7.03 -11.28 2.68
CA ALA A 28 -5.73 -11.46 3.30
C ALA A 28 -5.77 -12.62 4.31
N SER A 29 -4.92 -13.63 4.11
CA SER A 29 -4.80 -14.77 5.03
C SER A 29 -3.95 -14.45 6.27
N ARG A 30 -3.09 -13.42 6.19
CA ARG A 30 -2.21 -12.97 7.27
C ARG A 30 -1.92 -11.48 7.16
N PHE A 31 -1.56 -10.87 8.29
CA PHE A 31 -1.15 -9.47 8.39
C PHE A 31 0.28 -9.37 8.96
N PRO A 32 1.07 -8.35 8.59
CA PRO A 32 0.74 -7.30 7.62
C PRO A 32 0.59 -7.85 6.19
N TYR A 33 -0.39 -7.32 5.45
CA TYR A 33 -0.69 -7.73 4.08
C TYR A 33 -0.05 -6.75 3.09
N THR A 34 0.86 -7.26 2.26
CA THR A 34 1.61 -6.43 1.31
C THR A 34 0.82 -6.22 0.02
N VAL A 35 0.69 -4.96 -0.40
CA VAL A 35 0.00 -4.55 -1.62
C VAL A 35 0.95 -3.77 -2.52
N LYS A 36 0.98 -4.11 -3.81
CA LYS A 36 1.71 -3.34 -4.82
C LYS A 36 0.89 -2.11 -5.22
N VAL A 37 1.53 -0.95 -5.17
CA VAL A 37 0.96 0.34 -5.54
C VAL A 37 1.63 0.84 -6.81
N LYS A 38 0.84 1.33 -7.75
CA LYS A 38 1.32 2.10 -8.90
C LYS A 38 1.11 3.59 -8.65
N HIS A 39 2.15 4.38 -8.86
CA HIS A 39 2.09 5.83 -8.79
C HIS A 39 2.85 6.43 -9.97
N GLU A 40 2.14 7.02 -10.93
CA GLU A 40 2.73 7.48 -12.20
C GLU A 40 3.50 6.29 -12.85
N ASP A 41 4.80 6.47 -13.08
CA ASP A 41 5.72 5.45 -13.62
C ASP A 41 6.48 4.67 -12.53
N HIS A 42 6.20 4.95 -11.25
CA HIS A 42 6.79 4.25 -10.12
C HIS A 42 5.89 3.14 -9.60
N TYR A 43 6.53 2.10 -9.06
CA TYR A 43 5.87 1.09 -8.26
C TYR A 43 6.54 1.03 -6.89
N PHE A 44 5.74 0.79 -5.86
CA PHE A 44 6.23 0.54 -4.51
C PHE A 44 5.24 -0.37 -3.79
N TYR A 45 5.61 -0.83 -2.60
CA TYR A 45 4.75 -1.72 -1.82
C TYR A 45 4.35 -1.05 -0.51
N ILE A 46 3.16 -1.38 -0.03
CA ILE A 46 2.67 -0.96 1.28
C ILE A 46 2.24 -2.18 2.06
N ASN A 47 2.45 -2.15 3.37
CA ASN A 47 1.92 -3.13 4.28
C ASN A 47 0.65 -2.58 4.93
N LEU A 48 -0.41 -3.38 4.93
CA LEU A 48 -1.69 -3.05 5.51
C LEU A 48 -1.96 -3.93 6.74
N ASP A 49 -2.56 -3.36 7.78
CA ASP A 49 -3.12 -4.12 8.90
C ASP A 49 -4.57 -4.59 8.63
N SER A 50 -5.18 -5.26 9.61
CA SER A 50 -6.56 -5.76 9.53
C SER A 50 -7.62 -4.66 9.42
N GLN A 51 -7.26 -3.41 9.68
CA GLN A 51 -8.11 -2.22 9.56
C GLN A 51 -7.74 -1.37 8.33
N ALA A 52 -6.95 -1.93 7.40
CA ALA A 52 -6.45 -1.24 6.21
C ALA A 52 -5.55 -0.04 6.50
N TRP A 53 -4.96 0.10 7.69
CA TRP A 53 -3.96 1.13 7.97
C TRP A 53 -2.63 0.75 7.36
N ILE A 54 -1.92 1.73 6.81
CA ILE A 54 -0.57 1.53 6.30
C ILE A 54 0.37 1.43 7.51
N THR A 55 1.02 0.29 7.68
CA THR A 55 2.04 0.09 8.72
C THR A 55 3.43 0.44 8.20
N ASP A 56 3.71 0.10 6.94
CA ASP A 56 4.99 0.33 6.29
C ASP A 56 4.84 0.68 4.81
N ILE A 57 5.83 1.41 4.30
CA ILE A 57 6.01 1.72 2.87
C ILE A 57 7.39 1.19 2.47
N LEU A 58 7.42 0.28 1.50
CA LEU A 58 8.63 -0.39 1.05
C LEU A 58 9.03 0.14 -0.32
N HIS A 59 10.31 0.49 -0.47
CA HIS A 59 10.90 0.84 -1.77
C HIS A 59 10.83 -0.39 -2.71
N PRO A 60 10.59 -0.22 -4.02
CA PRO A 60 10.58 -1.33 -4.97
C PRO A 60 11.84 -2.20 -4.92
N ASP A 61 12.99 -1.61 -4.62
CA ASP A 61 14.28 -2.32 -4.56
C ASP A 61 14.46 -3.20 -3.32
N MET A 62 13.54 -3.12 -2.34
CA MET A 62 13.59 -3.92 -1.11
C MET A 62 12.76 -5.21 -1.18
N VAL A 63 12.17 -5.52 -2.33
CA VAL A 63 11.34 -6.71 -2.54
C VAL A 63 11.99 -7.56 -3.64
N GLU A 64 12.94 -8.39 -3.24
CA GLU A 64 13.57 -9.44 -4.06
C GLU A 64 12.59 -10.58 -4.38
#